data_AF-A0A445FMW2-F1
#
_entry.id   AF-A0A445FMW2-F1
#
_cell.length_a   1.000
_cell.length_b   1.000
_cell.length_c   1.000
_cell.angle_alpha   90.00
_cell.angle_beta   90.00
_cell.angle_gamma   90.00
#
_symmetry.space_group_name_H-M   'P 1'
#
loop_
_entity.id
_entity.type
_entity.pdbx_description
1 polymer ?
#
loop_
_entity_poly.entity_id
_entity_poly.type
_entity_poly.pdbx_seq_one_letter_code
_entity_poly.pdbx_strand_id
1 'polypeptide(L)'
;MKQSGGYLDGVAPDGLLGLGPGESSVPSFLAKSGLIHDSFSLCFNEDDSGRIFFGDQGPTIQQSTSFLPLDGLYSTYIIGVESCCVGNSCLKMTSFKVQVDSGTSFTFLPGHVYGAIAEEFDQQVNGSRSSFEGSPWEYCYVPSSQELPKVPSLTLTFQQNNSFVVYDPVFVFYGNEGVIGFCLAIQPTEGDMGTIGQNFMTGYRLVFDRGNKKLAWSRSNCQDLSLGKRMPLSPNETSSNPLPTDEQQRTNGHAVAPAVAGRAPHKPSAAPSRMISSCRVHWHCYLFLLLLLVSALY
;
A
#
# COMPACT_ATOMS: atom_id res chain seq x y z
N MET A 1 -21.16 17.37 -1.49
CA MET A 1 -21.04 15.95 -1.10
C MET A 1 -20.58 15.89 0.35
N LYS A 2 -21.26 15.15 1.23
CA LYS A 2 -20.75 14.87 2.58
C LYS A 2 -20.06 13.51 2.51
N GLN A 3 -18.76 13.45 2.83
CA GLN A 3 -18.08 12.18 3.00
C GLN A 3 -18.74 11.42 4.15
N SER A 4 -18.87 10.10 4.00
CA SER A 4 -19.36 9.17 5.01
C SER A 4 -18.34 8.04 5.15
N GLY A 5 -18.00 7.62 6.37
CA GLY A 5 -17.09 6.48 6.59
C GLY A 5 -16.12 6.70 7.76
N GLY A 6 -15.45 5.63 8.19
CA GLY A 6 -14.59 5.63 9.38
C GLY A 6 -13.34 6.52 9.30
N TYR A 7 -13.02 7.07 8.12
CA TYR A 7 -11.89 7.98 7.92
C TYR A 7 -12.19 9.44 8.26
N LEU A 8 -13.45 9.79 8.56
CA LEU A 8 -13.86 11.16 8.90
C LEU A 8 -13.22 11.66 10.21
N ASP A 9 -12.99 10.76 11.15
CA ASP A 9 -12.41 11.10 12.45
C ASP A 9 -10.87 11.05 12.36
N GLY A 10 -10.28 12.11 11.83
CA GLY A 10 -8.86 12.43 11.96
C GLY A 10 -7.91 11.88 10.89
N VAL A 11 -8.30 10.88 10.10
CA VAL A 11 -7.41 10.30 9.07
C VAL A 11 -7.54 11.00 7.71
N ALA A 12 -8.77 11.22 7.26
CA ALA A 12 -9.09 11.90 6.02
C ALA A 12 -10.31 12.81 6.24
N PRO A 13 -10.21 13.81 7.12
CA PRO A 13 -11.34 14.63 7.55
C PRO A 13 -12.02 15.34 6.38
N ASP A 14 -11.25 15.66 5.33
CA ASP A 14 -11.72 16.43 4.17
C ASP A 14 -11.92 15.60 2.90
N GLY A 15 -11.54 14.32 2.87
CA GLY A 15 -11.52 13.59 1.60
C GLY A 15 -10.57 12.40 1.56
N LEU A 16 -11.04 11.26 1.04
CA LEU A 16 -10.18 10.20 0.52
C LEU A 16 -10.23 10.18 -1.01
N LEU A 17 -9.06 10.28 -1.66
CA LEU A 17 -8.96 10.15 -3.12
C LEU A 17 -8.77 8.68 -3.50
N GLY A 18 -9.86 8.01 -3.89
CA GLY A 18 -9.81 6.64 -4.40
C GLY A 18 -9.19 6.57 -5.79
N LEU A 19 -8.06 5.86 -5.91
CA LEU A 19 -7.35 5.65 -7.18
C LEU A 19 -7.64 4.29 -7.83
N GLY A 20 -8.66 3.58 -7.35
CA GLY A 20 -9.05 2.27 -7.88
C GLY A 20 -9.49 2.30 -9.35
N PRO A 21 -9.66 1.11 -9.96
CA PRO A 21 -10.06 0.97 -11.37
C PRO A 21 -11.54 1.32 -11.62
N GLY A 22 -12.29 1.73 -10.60
CA GLY A 22 -13.69 2.13 -10.72
C GLY A 22 -13.88 3.36 -11.61
N GLU A 23 -15.08 3.46 -12.18
CA GLU A 23 -15.43 4.48 -13.18
C GLU A 23 -15.45 5.91 -12.66
N SER A 24 -15.72 6.07 -11.37
CA SER A 24 -15.74 7.36 -10.69
C SER A 24 -14.37 7.82 -10.20
N SER A 25 -13.29 7.07 -10.42
CA SER A 25 -11.97 7.50 -10.00
C SER A 25 -11.42 8.59 -10.92
N VAL A 26 -10.68 9.55 -10.35
CA VAL A 26 -10.01 10.63 -11.12
C VAL A 26 -9.23 10.08 -12.32
N PRO A 27 -8.37 9.06 -12.19
CA PRO A 27 -7.63 8.57 -13.34
C PRO A 27 -8.58 7.98 -14.40
N SER A 28 -9.68 7.30 -14.04
CA SER A 28 -10.64 6.75 -15.01
C SER A 28 -11.38 7.86 -15.77
N PHE A 29 -11.82 8.90 -15.06
CA PHE A 29 -12.49 10.04 -15.68
C PHE A 29 -11.60 10.77 -16.68
N LEU A 30 -10.34 11.04 -16.29
CA LEU A 30 -9.37 11.75 -17.14
C LEU A 30 -9.00 10.91 -18.38
N ALA A 31 -8.78 9.60 -18.21
CA ALA A 31 -8.44 8.71 -19.32
C ALA A 31 -9.59 8.57 -20.31
N LYS A 32 -10.82 8.40 -19.83
CA LYS A 32 -12.03 8.34 -20.68
C LYS A 32 -12.30 9.63 -21.46
N SER A 33 -11.89 10.76 -20.90
CA SER A 33 -11.97 12.05 -21.57
C SER A 33 -10.84 12.26 -22.61
N GLY A 34 -9.95 11.28 -22.79
CA GLY A 34 -8.83 11.37 -23.72
C GLY A 34 -7.71 12.33 -23.28
N LEU A 35 -7.74 12.80 -22.03
CA LEU A 35 -6.79 13.80 -21.54
C LEU A 35 -5.45 13.19 -21.12
N ILE A 36 -5.45 11.92 -20.72
CA ILE A 36 -4.28 11.19 -20.24
C ILE A 36 -4.27 9.77 -20.78
N HIS A 37 -3.12 9.11 -20.74
CA HIS A 37 -3.07 7.66 -20.80
C HIS A 37 -3.80 7.04 -19.60
N ASP A 38 -4.32 5.82 -19.76
CA ASP A 38 -4.98 5.08 -18.70
C ASP A 38 -3.99 4.52 -17.66
N SER A 39 -3.35 5.44 -16.95
CA SER A 39 -2.32 5.15 -15.97
C SER A 39 -2.14 6.29 -14.97
N PHE A 40 -1.43 5.99 -13.89
CA PHE A 40 -0.88 7.00 -13.00
C PHE A 40 0.37 6.46 -12.31
N SER A 41 1.14 7.33 -11.68
CA SER A 41 2.22 6.90 -10.79
C SER A 41 2.14 7.55 -9.42
N LEU A 42 2.67 6.84 -8.43
CA LEU A 42 2.88 7.31 -7.08
C LEU A 42 4.38 7.25 -6.77
N CYS A 43 4.86 8.26 -6.05
CA CYS A 43 6.19 8.25 -5.48
C CYS A 43 6.15 8.79 -4.06
N PHE A 44 6.69 8.04 -3.12
CA PHE A 44 6.84 8.44 -1.73
C PHE A 44 8.33 8.56 -1.40
N ASN A 45 8.67 9.64 -0.72
CA ASN A 45 10.03 9.95 -0.28
C ASN A 45 10.14 9.73 1.24
N GLU A 46 11.36 9.60 1.74
CA GLU A 46 11.62 9.32 3.17
C GLU A 46 11.20 10.47 4.11
N ASP A 47 11.11 11.69 3.59
CA ASP A 47 10.72 12.89 4.34
C ASP A 47 9.19 13.07 4.46
N ASP A 48 8.44 11.97 4.32
CA ASP A 48 6.97 11.90 4.25
C ASP A 48 6.36 12.66 3.05
N SER A 49 7.17 13.24 2.16
CA SER A 49 6.69 13.90 0.95
C SER A 49 6.40 12.87 -0.15
N GLY A 50 5.61 13.27 -1.13
CA GLY A 50 5.31 12.41 -2.26
C GLY A 50 4.74 13.17 -3.44
N ARG A 51 4.58 12.46 -4.56
CA ARG A 51 3.99 12.99 -5.77
C ARG A 51 3.09 11.94 -6.42
N ILE A 52 2.02 12.42 -7.05
CA ILE A 52 1.14 11.64 -7.92
C ILE A 52 1.15 12.26 -9.31
N PHE A 53 1.22 11.43 -10.35
CA PHE A 53 1.18 11.87 -11.73
C PHE A 53 0.13 11.07 -12.50
N PHE A 54 -0.87 11.75 -13.06
CA PHE A 54 -1.87 11.12 -13.92
C PHE A 54 -1.39 11.04 -15.36
N GLY A 55 -1.66 9.91 -16.03
CA GLY A 55 -1.18 9.64 -17.40
C GLY A 55 0.27 9.19 -17.48
N ASP A 56 0.92 9.02 -16.33
CA ASP A 56 2.32 8.67 -16.29
C ASP A 56 2.56 7.20 -16.66
N GLN A 57 3.56 6.95 -17.50
CA GLN A 57 3.97 5.63 -17.99
C GLN A 57 5.36 5.23 -17.45
N GLY A 58 6.00 6.07 -16.65
CA GLY A 58 7.33 5.82 -16.10
C GLY A 58 8.46 6.00 -17.12
N PRO A 59 9.70 5.69 -16.72
CA PRO A 59 10.83 5.65 -17.63
C PRO A 59 10.76 4.44 -18.57
N THR A 60 11.47 4.51 -19.71
CA THR A 60 11.51 3.41 -20.70
C THR A 60 12.06 2.11 -20.10
N ILE A 61 13.04 2.21 -19.20
CA ILE A 61 13.65 1.07 -18.51
C ILE A 61 13.10 1.05 -17.08
N GLN A 62 12.26 0.07 -16.79
CA GLN A 62 11.67 -0.17 -15.49
C GLN A 62 11.40 -1.65 -15.31
N GLN A 63 11.36 -2.10 -14.06
CA GLN A 63 10.92 -3.44 -13.71
C GLN A 63 9.38 -3.47 -13.74
N SER A 64 8.77 -4.62 -14.00
CA SER A 64 7.30 -4.70 -14.01
C SER A 64 6.75 -6.09 -13.74
N THR A 65 5.48 -6.14 -13.38
CA THR A 65 4.70 -7.38 -13.25
C THR A 65 3.25 -7.12 -13.65
N SER A 66 2.57 -8.14 -14.16
CA SER A 66 1.16 -8.05 -14.56
C SER A 66 0.24 -8.00 -13.36
N PHE A 67 -0.85 -7.24 -13.47
CA PHE A 67 -1.95 -7.33 -12.53
C PHE A 67 -2.69 -8.66 -12.69
N LEU A 68 -3.18 -9.18 -11.57
CA LEU A 68 -4.00 -10.38 -11.50
C LEU A 68 -5.47 -10.00 -11.26
N PRO A 69 -6.42 -10.69 -11.90
CA PRO A 69 -7.82 -10.51 -11.58
C PRO A 69 -8.17 -11.17 -10.23
N LEU A 70 -9.10 -10.55 -9.51
CA LEU A 70 -9.81 -11.13 -8.37
C LEU A 70 -11.19 -11.58 -8.85
N ASP A 71 -11.48 -12.88 -8.76
CA ASP A 71 -12.73 -13.47 -9.23
C ASP A 71 -13.10 -13.09 -10.68
N GLY A 72 -12.08 -13.01 -11.54
CA GLY A 72 -12.21 -12.64 -12.95
C GLY A 72 -12.30 -11.13 -13.22
N LEU A 73 -12.25 -10.29 -12.18
CA LEU A 73 -12.35 -8.84 -12.30
C LEU A 73 -11.07 -8.13 -11.85
N TYR A 74 -10.71 -7.05 -12.55
CA TYR A 74 -9.66 -6.13 -12.12
C TYR A 74 -10.26 -5.05 -11.23
N SER A 75 -10.76 -5.43 -10.05
CA SER A 75 -11.43 -4.53 -9.10
C SER A 75 -10.45 -3.77 -8.20
N THR A 76 -9.21 -4.25 -8.09
CA THR A 76 -8.11 -3.61 -7.34
C THR A 76 -6.76 -4.01 -7.95
N TYR A 77 -5.66 -3.44 -7.44
CA TYR A 77 -4.31 -3.66 -7.95
C TYR A 77 -3.64 -4.82 -7.24
N ILE A 78 -3.83 -6.04 -7.76
CA ILE A 78 -3.23 -7.26 -7.22
C ILE A 78 -2.10 -7.70 -8.13
N ILE A 79 -0.98 -8.09 -7.56
CA ILE A 79 0.15 -8.72 -8.25
C ILE A 79 0.47 -10.08 -7.60
N GLY A 80 1.17 -10.94 -8.33
CA GLY A 80 1.67 -12.21 -7.81
C GLY A 80 3.16 -12.14 -7.54
N VAL A 81 3.57 -12.46 -6.31
CA VAL A 81 4.98 -12.62 -5.92
C VAL A 81 5.33 -14.11 -6.02
N GLU A 82 6.46 -14.43 -6.65
CA GLU A 82 6.91 -15.82 -6.83
C GLU A 82 7.69 -16.33 -5.64
N SER A 83 8.58 -15.51 -5.10
CA SER A 83 9.32 -15.81 -3.89
C SER A 83 9.87 -14.55 -3.23
N CYS A 84 10.27 -14.68 -1.97
CA CYS A 84 10.96 -13.64 -1.22
C CYS A 84 12.39 -14.07 -0.91
N CYS A 85 13.33 -13.13 -0.97
CA CYS A 85 14.72 -13.36 -0.59
C CYS A 85 15.14 -12.38 0.51
N VAL A 86 15.87 -12.87 1.51
CA VAL A 86 16.47 -12.08 2.59
C VAL A 86 18.00 -12.21 2.48
N GLY A 87 18.68 -11.10 2.28
CA GLY A 87 20.08 -11.09 1.89
C GLY A 87 20.28 -11.90 0.60
N ASN A 88 21.10 -12.94 0.68
CA ASN A 88 21.38 -13.86 -0.44
C ASN A 88 20.53 -15.15 -0.39
N SER A 89 19.65 -15.30 0.61
CA SER A 89 18.82 -16.49 0.82
C SER A 89 17.45 -16.30 0.19
N CYS A 90 17.12 -17.04 -0.86
CA CYS A 90 15.76 -17.07 -1.44
C CYS A 90 14.93 -18.19 -0.82
N LEU A 91 13.79 -17.82 -0.26
CA LEU A 91 12.96 -18.66 0.60
C LEU A 91 12.00 -19.52 -0.22
N LYS A 92 11.91 -20.80 0.12
CA LYS A 92 10.97 -21.73 -0.50
C LYS A 92 9.55 -21.48 -0.03
N MET A 93 8.57 -21.77 -0.89
CA MET A 93 7.13 -21.70 -0.54
C MET A 93 6.70 -20.32 -0.04
N THR A 94 7.24 -19.25 -0.63
CA THR A 94 6.90 -17.85 -0.33
C THR A 94 6.19 -17.16 -1.48
N SER A 95 5.40 -17.92 -2.27
CA SER A 95 4.57 -17.37 -3.34
C SER A 95 3.22 -16.93 -2.76
N PHE A 96 2.76 -15.74 -3.15
CA PHE A 96 1.49 -15.19 -2.66
C PHE A 96 0.94 -14.12 -3.60
N LYS A 97 -0.34 -13.78 -3.42
CA LYS A 97 -0.96 -12.61 -4.05
C LYS A 97 -0.90 -11.44 -3.09
N VAL A 98 -0.69 -10.25 -3.64
CA VAL A 98 -0.58 -9.03 -2.82
C VAL A 98 -1.29 -7.86 -3.48
N GLN A 99 -2.11 -7.17 -2.70
CA GLN A 99 -2.69 -5.90 -3.10
C GLN A 99 -1.68 -4.77 -2.88
N VAL A 100 -1.56 -3.86 -3.83
CA VAL A 100 -0.75 -2.65 -3.68
C VAL A 100 -1.66 -1.51 -3.25
N ASP A 101 -1.51 -1.05 -2.00
CA ASP A 101 -2.43 -0.10 -1.38
C ASP A 101 -1.71 1.06 -0.70
N SER A 102 -1.77 2.24 -1.31
CA SER A 102 -1.21 3.47 -0.75
C SER A 102 -2.01 4.01 0.44
N GLY A 103 -3.22 3.49 0.69
CA GLY A 103 -4.04 3.82 1.85
C GLY A 103 -3.60 3.12 3.14
N THR A 104 -2.59 2.24 3.06
CA THR A 104 -2.07 1.46 4.18
C THR A 104 -0.61 1.84 4.45
N SER A 105 -0.26 2.14 5.70
CA SER A 105 1.09 2.59 6.07
C SER A 105 2.15 1.48 5.96
N PHE A 106 1.82 0.27 6.42
CA PHE A 106 2.77 -0.84 6.53
C PHE A 106 2.36 -2.05 5.69
N THR A 107 3.35 -2.86 5.31
CA THR A 107 3.13 -4.10 4.57
C THR A 107 2.65 -5.23 5.48
N PHE A 108 1.64 -5.95 5.02
CA PHE A 108 1.08 -7.13 5.67
C PHE A 108 1.27 -8.35 4.77
N LEU A 109 1.77 -9.46 5.32
CA LEU A 109 2.05 -10.69 4.55
C LEU A 109 1.29 -11.89 5.11
N PRO A 110 0.90 -12.86 4.26
CA PRO A 110 0.31 -14.12 4.75
C PRO A 110 1.22 -14.77 5.79
N GLY A 111 0.64 -15.38 6.82
CA GLY A 111 1.39 -15.88 7.98
C GLY A 111 2.58 -16.77 7.63
N HIS A 112 2.44 -17.66 6.64
CA HIS A 112 3.53 -18.54 6.20
C HIS A 112 4.70 -17.77 5.52
N VAL A 113 4.40 -16.71 4.77
CA VAL A 113 5.41 -15.85 4.14
C VAL A 113 6.09 -14.97 5.19
N TYR A 114 5.29 -14.37 6.08
CA TYR A 114 5.79 -13.57 7.19
C TYR A 114 6.76 -14.36 8.06
N GLY A 115 6.36 -15.55 8.51
CA GLY A 115 7.21 -16.40 9.36
C GLY A 115 8.54 -16.73 8.69
N ALA A 116 8.52 -17.16 7.42
CA ALA A 116 9.74 -17.48 6.68
C ALA A 116 10.69 -16.27 6.53
N ILE A 117 10.16 -15.09 6.23
CA ILE A 117 10.97 -13.86 6.13
C ILE A 117 11.51 -13.47 7.50
N ALA A 118 10.67 -13.49 8.52
CA ALA A 118 11.03 -13.04 9.86
C ALA A 118 12.11 -13.94 10.48
N GLU A 119 11.99 -15.26 10.34
CA GLU A 119 13.00 -16.23 10.78
C GLU A 119 14.34 -16.03 10.05
N GLU A 120 14.34 -15.90 8.73
CA GLU A 120 15.59 -15.70 7.97
C GLU A 120 16.22 -14.34 8.28
N PHE A 121 15.40 -13.30 8.45
CA PHE A 121 15.86 -11.97 8.86
C PHE A 121 16.53 -12.01 10.24
N ASP A 122 15.92 -12.70 11.19
CA ASP A 122 16.43 -12.88 12.56
C ASP A 122 17.81 -13.55 12.59
N GLN A 123 18.03 -14.53 11.71
CA GLN A 123 19.31 -15.23 11.61
C GLN A 123 20.45 -14.37 11.05
N GLN A 124 20.12 -13.39 10.21
CA GLN A 124 21.12 -12.57 9.51
C GLN A 124 21.38 -11.21 10.17
N VAL A 125 20.42 -10.70 10.95
CA VAL A 125 20.50 -9.36 11.53
C VAL A 125 21.49 -9.31 12.70
N ASN A 126 22.28 -8.24 12.76
CA ASN A 126 23.16 -7.98 13.89
C ASN A 126 22.45 -7.11 14.95
N GLY A 127 21.75 -7.75 15.87
CA GLY A 127 21.07 -7.06 16.97
C GLY A 127 20.53 -8.04 18.00
N SER A 128 20.37 -7.59 19.24
CA SER A 128 19.78 -8.42 20.30
C SER A 128 18.26 -8.30 20.28
N ARG A 129 17.55 -9.43 20.26
CA ARG A 129 16.08 -9.47 20.35
C ARG A 129 15.56 -8.60 21.50
N SER A 130 14.53 -7.82 21.23
CA SER A 130 13.88 -6.97 22.23
C SER A 130 12.39 -6.77 21.89
N SER A 131 11.68 -6.07 22.75
CA SER A 131 10.31 -5.62 22.54
C SER A 131 10.20 -4.15 22.92
N PHE A 132 9.47 -3.37 22.14
CA PHE A 132 9.23 -1.95 22.42
C PHE A 132 7.76 -1.74 22.76
N GLU A 133 7.47 -1.08 23.88
CA GLU A 133 6.10 -0.81 24.31
C GLU A 133 5.34 -0.04 23.22
N GLY A 134 4.15 -0.53 22.86
CA GLY A 134 3.32 0.05 21.81
C GLY A 134 3.77 -0.24 20.37
N SER A 135 4.89 -0.95 20.17
CA SER A 135 5.29 -1.43 18.84
C SER A 135 4.32 -2.52 18.34
N PRO A 136 3.84 -2.43 17.09
CA PRO A 136 3.03 -3.50 16.49
C PRO A 136 3.87 -4.66 15.95
N TRP A 137 5.19 -4.56 15.95
CA TRP A 137 6.08 -5.56 15.36
C TRP A 137 6.64 -6.52 16.40
N GLU A 138 6.64 -7.81 16.06
CA GLU A 138 7.19 -8.86 16.89
C GLU A 138 8.72 -8.95 16.77
N TYR A 139 9.26 -8.75 15.56
CA TYR A 139 10.69 -8.91 15.28
C TYR A 139 11.43 -7.59 15.46
N CYS A 140 11.85 -7.33 16.70
CA CYS A 140 12.52 -6.11 17.14
C CYS A 140 13.87 -6.38 17.79
N TYR A 141 14.77 -5.41 17.67
CA TYR A 141 16.18 -5.54 18.03
C TYR A 141 16.73 -4.27 18.67
N VAL A 142 17.68 -4.44 19.59
CA VAL A 142 18.55 -3.38 20.09
C VAL A 142 19.93 -3.54 19.42
N PRO A 143 20.44 -2.50 18.74
CA PRO A 143 21.77 -2.53 18.14
C PRO A 143 22.89 -2.48 19.20
N SER A 144 24.09 -2.93 18.83
CA SER A 144 25.27 -2.88 19.72
C SER A 144 25.88 -1.49 19.87
N SER A 145 25.54 -0.57 18.97
CA SER A 145 25.94 0.84 18.98
C SER A 145 24.70 1.72 18.80
N GLN A 146 24.83 3.03 18.96
CA GLN A 146 23.74 4.00 18.73
C GLN A 146 23.48 4.27 17.23
N GLU A 147 23.96 3.38 16.35
CA GLU A 147 23.81 3.45 14.90
C GLU A 147 23.01 2.24 14.40
N LEU A 148 22.28 2.43 13.29
CA LEU A 148 21.57 1.31 12.66
C LEU A 148 22.60 0.36 12.03
N PRO A 149 22.63 -0.92 12.43
CA PRO A 149 23.50 -1.91 11.80
C PRO A 149 23.08 -2.13 10.35
N LYS A 150 23.96 -2.77 9.56
CA LYS A 150 23.58 -3.20 8.22
C LYS A 150 22.44 -4.21 8.31
N VAL A 151 21.28 -3.83 7.78
CA VAL A 151 20.08 -4.67 7.72
C VAL A 151 20.12 -5.58 6.49
N PRO A 152 19.72 -6.86 6.59
CA PRO A 152 19.58 -7.74 5.43
C PRO A 152 18.60 -7.16 4.41
N SER A 153 18.95 -7.20 3.11
CA SER A 153 18.06 -6.74 2.06
C SER A 153 16.86 -7.67 1.91
N LEU A 154 15.65 -7.13 1.78
CA LEU A 154 14.46 -7.90 1.43
C LEU A 154 14.11 -7.69 -0.05
N THR A 155 13.96 -8.78 -0.81
CA THR A 155 13.63 -8.73 -2.23
C THR A 155 12.40 -9.58 -2.53
N LEU A 156 11.42 -9.00 -3.20
CA LEU A 156 10.31 -9.74 -3.82
C LEU A 156 10.71 -10.07 -5.26
N THR A 157 10.50 -11.32 -5.66
CA THR A 157 10.82 -11.80 -7.01
C THR A 157 9.56 -12.09 -7.80
N PHE A 158 9.65 -11.86 -9.11
CA PHE A 158 8.56 -11.95 -10.05
C PHE A 158 9.02 -12.67 -11.31
N GLN A 159 8.04 -13.05 -12.12
CA GLN A 159 8.26 -13.62 -13.44
C GLN A 159 9.22 -12.78 -14.28
N GLN A 160 9.87 -13.46 -15.25
CA GLN A 160 10.76 -12.83 -16.23
C GLN A 160 11.96 -12.13 -15.57
N ASN A 161 12.44 -12.68 -14.45
CA ASN A 161 13.57 -12.16 -13.68
C ASN A 161 13.38 -10.71 -13.18
N ASN A 162 12.12 -10.28 -12.98
CA ASN A 162 11.85 -8.99 -12.37
C ASN A 162 12.02 -9.08 -10.85
N SER A 163 12.55 -8.03 -10.23
CA SER A 163 12.74 -7.98 -8.78
C SER A 163 12.41 -6.61 -8.20
N PHE A 164 11.84 -6.65 -6.99
CA PHE A 164 11.54 -5.47 -6.19
C PHE A 164 12.34 -5.56 -4.89
N VAL A 165 13.40 -4.77 -4.79
CA VAL A 165 14.25 -4.70 -3.59
C VAL A 165 13.65 -3.67 -2.64
N VAL A 166 13.10 -4.08 -1.52
CA VAL A 166 12.53 -3.16 -0.53
C VAL A 166 13.60 -2.13 -0.12
N TYR A 167 13.25 -0.85 -0.14
CA TYR A 167 14.20 0.22 0.16
C TYR A 167 14.70 0.14 1.60
N ASP A 168 13.76 0.12 2.54
CA ASP A 168 14.01 -0.06 3.95
C ASP A 168 12.96 -1.02 4.53
N PRO A 169 13.35 -2.23 4.95
CA PRO A 169 12.43 -3.19 5.51
C PRO A 169 12.20 -2.98 7.02
N VAL A 170 12.86 -2.01 7.68
CA VAL A 170 12.76 -1.80 9.12
C VAL A 170 12.13 -0.47 9.50
N PHE A 171 11.61 -0.41 10.73
CA PHE A 171 11.22 0.82 11.39
C PHE A 171 12.21 1.09 12.52
N VAL A 172 12.75 2.31 12.58
CA VAL A 172 13.83 2.67 13.51
C VAL A 172 13.29 3.55 14.64
N PHE A 173 13.66 3.20 15.87
CA PHE A 173 13.37 3.97 17.07
C PHE A 173 14.59 4.79 17.45
N TYR A 174 14.39 6.09 17.62
CA TYR A 174 15.44 7.03 18.01
C TYR A 174 15.23 7.50 19.46
N GLY A 175 16.32 7.50 20.22
CA GLY A 175 16.43 8.21 21.50
C GLY A 175 17.26 9.49 21.32
N ASN A 176 17.62 10.12 22.43
CA ASN A 176 18.39 11.37 22.40
C ASN A 176 19.80 11.22 21.81
N GLU A 177 20.40 10.03 21.94
CA GLU A 177 21.79 9.77 21.56
C GLU A 177 21.92 8.96 20.25
N GLY A 178 20.81 8.63 19.59
CA GLY A 178 20.81 7.88 18.33
C GLY A 178 19.80 6.75 18.31
N VAL A 179 20.11 5.68 17.57
CA VAL A 179 19.22 4.51 17.43
C VAL A 179 19.18 3.74 18.75
N ILE A 180 17.97 3.57 19.30
CA ILE A 180 17.72 2.77 20.51
C ILE A 180 17.08 1.43 20.19
N GLY A 181 16.62 1.25 18.95
CA GLY A 181 15.98 0.03 18.52
C GLY A 181 15.53 0.08 17.07
N PHE A 182 15.23 -1.07 16.50
CA PHE A 182 14.59 -1.18 15.20
C PHE A 182 13.78 -2.48 15.12
N CYS A 183 12.76 -2.51 14.26
CA CYS A 183 11.93 -3.70 14.04
C CYS A 183 11.75 -3.97 12.56
N LEU A 184 11.61 -5.23 12.18
CA LEU A 184 11.14 -5.63 10.85
C LEU A 184 9.73 -5.06 10.63
N ALA A 185 9.59 -4.12 9.69
CA ALA A 185 8.38 -3.33 9.47
C ALA A 185 7.32 -4.07 8.63
N ILE A 186 7.05 -5.32 9.01
CA ILE A 186 6.08 -6.21 8.37
C ILE A 186 5.21 -6.83 9.44
N GLN A 187 3.91 -6.92 9.19
CA GLN A 187 2.97 -7.61 10.06
C GLN A 187 2.35 -8.83 9.36
N PRO A 188 1.98 -9.88 10.10
CA PRO A 188 1.19 -10.96 9.53
C PRO A 188 -0.24 -10.47 9.23
N THR A 189 -0.88 -11.06 8.23
CA THR A 189 -2.32 -10.98 8.01
C THR A 189 -2.95 -12.35 8.05
N GLU A 190 -4.23 -12.39 8.44
CA GLU A 190 -5.07 -13.56 8.26
C GLU A 190 -5.34 -13.78 6.76
N GLY A 191 -5.34 -15.05 6.33
CA GLY A 191 -5.57 -15.44 4.94
C GLY A 191 -4.33 -15.43 4.04
N ASP A 192 -4.57 -15.61 2.74
CA ASP A 192 -3.52 -15.88 1.74
C ASP A 192 -3.16 -14.65 0.88
N MET A 193 -3.79 -13.50 1.13
CA MET A 193 -3.56 -12.25 0.40
C MET A 193 -2.83 -11.24 1.27
N GLY A 194 -1.65 -10.80 0.83
CA GLY A 194 -0.92 -9.71 1.47
C GLY A 194 -1.37 -8.33 1.02
N THR A 195 -0.80 -7.31 1.65
CA THR A 195 -0.89 -5.90 1.23
C THR A 195 0.49 -5.26 1.26
N ILE A 196 0.95 -4.68 0.14
CA ILE A 196 2.11 -3.79 0.07
C ILE A 196 1.62 -2.39 0.45
N GLY A 197 2.12 -1.88 1.57
CA GLY A 197 1.82 -0.54 2.07
C GLY A 197 2.84 0.50 1.61
N GLN A 198 2.63 1.74 2.03
CA GLN A 198 3.49 2.89 1.73
C GLN A 198 4.96 2.63 2.10
N ASN A 199 5.24 1.93 3.21
CA ASN A 199 6.62 1.63 3.63
C ASN A 199 7.42 0.88 2.55
N PHE A 200 6.79 0.00 1.79
CA PHE A 200 7.46 -0.70 0.67
C PHE A 200 7.43 0.13 -0.62
N MET A 201 6.47 1.02 -0.80
CA MET A 201 6.40 1.92 -1.96
C MET A 201 7.42 3.07 -1.90
N THR A 202 7.98 3.36 -0.73
CA THR A 202 8.93 4.47 -0.52
C THR A 202 10.25 4.23 -1.25
N GLY A 203 10.81 5.30 -1.82
CA GLY A 203 12.05 5.25 -2.63
C GLY A 203 11.83 4.71 -4.05
N TYR A 204 10.57 4.62 -4.49
CA TYR A 204 10.17 4.14 -5.80
C TYR A 204 9.15 5.06 -6.45
N ARG A 205 9.20 5.14 -7.78
CA ARG A 205 8.09 5.56 -8.62
C ARG A 205 7.35 4.31 -9.07
N LEU A 206 6.16 4.09 -8.55
CA LEU A 206 5.28 2.97 -8.91
C LEU A 206 4.28 3.44 -9.94
N VAL A 207 4.32 2.85 -11.14
CA VAL A 207 3.43 3.14 -12.25
C VAL A 207 2.34 2.08 -12.30
N PHE A 208 1.10 2.51 -12.09
CA PHE A 208 -0.11 1.73 -12.27
C PHE A 208 -0.59 1.91 -13.71
N ASP A 209 -0.09 1.09 -14.62
CA ASP A 209 -0.48 1.10 -16.03
C ASP A 209 -1.72 0.23 -16.22
N ARG A 210 -2.88 0.86 -16.06
CA ARG A 210 -4.19 0.18 -16.03
C ARG A 210 -4.60 -0.28 -17.43
N GLY A 211 -4.28 0.53 -18.45
CA GLY A 211 -4.51 0.19 -19.84
C GLY A 211 -3.81 -1.11 -20.25
N ASN A 212 -2.57 -1.32 -19.81
CA ASN A 212 -1.81 -2.55 -20.08
C ASN A 212 -1.86 -3.57 -18.94
N LYS A 213 -2.65 -3.30 -17.88
CA LYS A 213 -2.83 -4.16 -16.71
C LYS A 213 -1.51 -4.61 -16.06
N LYS A 214 -0.62 -3.67 -15.80
CA LYS A 214 0.67 -3.95 -15.13
C LYS A 214 1.03 -2.91 -14.08
N LEU A 215 1.77 -3.36 -13.08
CA LEU A 215 2.53 -2.50 -12.18
C LEU A 215 3.96 -2.43 -12.69
N ALA A 216 4.53 -1.23 -12.77
CA ALA A 216 5.94 -1.05 -13.03
C ALA A 216 6.59 -0.19 -11.95
N TRP A 217 7.90 -0.35 -11.75
CA TRP A 217 8.64 0.38 -10.73
C TRP A 217 10.07 0.70 -11.17
N SER A 218 10.53 1.86 -10.72
CA SER A 218 11.91 2.30 -10.81
C SER A 218 12.29 3.07 -9.54
N ARG A 219 13.56 3.01 -9.13
CA ARG A 219 14.07 3.85 -8.04
C ARG A 219 13.83 5.33 -8.37
N SER A 220 13.41 6.11 -7.39
CA SER A 220 13.17 7.54 -7.56
C SER A 220 13.22 8.26 -6.21
N ASN A 221 13.69 9.50 -6.23
CA ASN A 221 13.59 10.47 -5.11
C ASN A 221 12.38 11.41 -5.29
N CYS A 222 11.46 11.02 -6.17
CA CYS A 222 10.28 11.76 -6.58
C CYS A 222 10.54 13.08 -7.34
N GLN A 223 11.78 13.49 -7.60
CA GLN A 223 12.09 14.75 -8.29
C GLN A 223 12.22 14.61 -9.80
N ASP A 224 12.34 13.38 -10.31
CA ASP A 224 12.76 13.05 -11.68
C ASP A 224 11.85 13.60 -12.82
N LEU A 225 10.70 14.19 -12.47
CA LEU A 225 9.75 14.74 -13.44
C LEU A 225 9.83 16.26 -13.62
N SER A 226 10.66 16.98 -12.85
CA SER A 226 10.82 18.43 -13.01
C SER A 226 11.66 18.84 -14.23
N LEU A 227 12.25 17.90 -14.97
CA LEU A 227 13.26 18.21 -15.99
C LEU A 227 12.90 17.94 -17.46
N GLY A 228 11.70 17.46 -17.83
CA GLY A 228 11.47 17.25 -19.25
C GLY A 228 10.10 16.76 -19.67
N LYS A 229 9.36 17.70 -20.30
CA LYS A 229 8.06 17.56 -20.99
C LYS A 229 6.86 17.67 -20.05
N ARG A 230 6.23 18.86 -20.10
CA ARG A 230 4.77 18.95 -20.00
C ARG A 230 4.19 17.78 -20.81
N MET A 231 3.20 17.09 -20.26
CA MET A 231 2.40 16.10 -20.96
C MET A 231 2.22 16.55 -22.41
N PRO A 232 2.62 15.75 -23.43
CA PRO A 232 2.15 16.02 -24.77
C PRO A 232 0.64 15.84 -24.70
N LEU A 233 -0.08 16.95 -24.57
CA LEU A 233 -1.47 17.01 -25.00
C LEU A 233 -1.42 16.58 -26.46
N SER A 234 -1.79 15.34 -26.76
CA SER A 234 -1.97 14.91 -28.14
C SER A 234 -3.04 15.80 -28.75
N PRO A 235 -2.74 16.66 -29.74
CA PRO A 235 -3.76 17.42 -30.44
C PRO A 235 -3.91 16.78 -31.81
N ASN A 236 -4.78 15.78 -31.94
CA ASN A 236 -5.36 15.48 -33.25
C ASN A 236 -6.79 16.05 -33.28
N GLU A 237 -6.78 17.32 -33.65
CA GLU A 237 -7.74 18.12 -34.44
C GLU A 237 -9.26 18.03 -34.18
N THR A 238 -9.81 19.24 -33.99
CA THR A 238 -11.20 19.67 -34.20
C THR A 238 -12.27 19.11 -33.25
N SER A 239 -12.27 19.62 -32.01
CA SER A 239 -13.52 19.82 -31.29
C SER A 239 -13.46 21.14 -30.53
N SER A 240 -14.15 22.15 -31.06
CA SER A 240 -14.44 23.41 -30.37
C SER A 240 -15.55 23.17 -29.34
N ASN A 241 -15.22 22.52 -28.24
CA ASN A 241 -16.05 22.56 -27.05
C ASN A 241 -15.26 23.32 -25.98
N PRO A 242 -15.60 24.59 -25.71
CA PRO A 242 -15.09 25.26 -24.52
C PRO A 242 -15.52 24.43 -23.31
N LEU A 243 -14.59 24.19 -22.39
CA LEU A 243 -14.96 23.86 -21.01
C LEU A 243 -16.04 24.85 -20.55
N PRO A 244 -17.11 24.42 -19.86
CA PRO A 244 -18.03 25.36 -19.25
C PRO A 244 -17.25 26.06 -18.12
N THR A 245 -16.71 27.25 -18.41
CA THR A 245 -16.03 28.09 -17.43
C THR A 245 -17.03 28.93 -16.63
N ASP A 246 -18.33 28.78 -16.85
CA ASP A 246 -19.36 29.68 -16.31
C ASP A 246 -20.54 28.95 -15.65
N GLU A 247 -20.30 28.03 -14.72
CA GLU A 247 -21.34 27.64 -13.72
C GLU A 247 -20.78 27.45 -12.30
N GLN A 248 -19.91 28.35 -11.84
CA GLN A 248 -19.60 28.44 -10.41
C GLN A 248 -19.79 29.83 -9.80
N GLN A 249 -20.39 30.75 -10.54
CA GLN A 249 -20.50 32.13 -10.10
C GLN A 249 -21.94 32.57 -9.83
N ARG A 250 -22.78 31.70 -9.22
CA ARG A 250 -24.03 32.13 -8.55
C ARG A 250 -24.43 31.21 -7.41
N THR A 251 -23.76 31.35 -6.27
CA THR A 251 -24.41 31.33 -4.94
C THR A 251 -23.49 32.05 -3.95
N ASN A 252 -24.05 32.99 -3.19
CA ASN A 252 -23.40 33.71 -2.08
C ASN A 252 -22.94 32.73 -0.97
N GLY A 253 -21.84 32.04 -1.18
CA GLY A 253 -21.14 31.25 -0.17
C GLY A 253 -19.73 31.81 -0.02
N HIS A 254 -19.34 32.11 1.22
CA HIS A 254 -17.97 32.53 1.53
C HIS A 254 -17.01 31.45 1.04
N ALA A 255 -16.06 31.82 0.18
CA ALA A 255 -14.98 30.93 -0.22
C ALA A 255 -14.18 30.54 1.04
N VAL A 256 -14.26 29.27 1.43
CA VAL A 256 -13.43 28.71 2.49
C VAL A 256 -12.06 28.46 1.87
N ALA A 257 -11.02 29.02 2.48
CA ALA A 257 -9.64 28.78 2.07
C ALA A 257 -9.33 27.26 2.07
N PRO A 258 -8.45 26.76 1.18
CA PRO A 258 -8.02 25.37 1.23
C PRO A 258 -7.50 25.04 2.64
N ALA A 259 -7.94 23.93 3.21
CA ALA A 259 -7.38 23.43 4.45
C ALA A 259 -5.88 23.18 4.24
N VAL A 260 -5.05 23.75 5.10
CA VAL A 260 -3.64 23.38 5.18
C VAL A 260 -3.61 21.96 5.72
N ALA A 261 -3.16 21.00 4.91
CA ALA A 261 -3.01 19.62 5.33
C ALA A 261 -2.08 19.56 6.55
N GLY A 262 -2.65 19.27 7.72
CA GLY A 262 -1.89 18.99 8.92
C GLY A 262 -1.16 17.66 8.81
N ARG A 263 -0.04 17.52 9.54
CA ARG A 263 0.69 16.26 9.63
C ARG A 263 -0.23 15.18 10.24
N ALA A 264 -0.33 14.02 9.59
CA ALA A 264 -1.10 12.90 10.13
C ALA A 264 -0.54 12.47 11.50
N PRO A 265 -1.41 12.07 12.46
CA PRO A 265 -0.95 11.62 13.77
C PRO A 265 -0.12 10.33 13.66
N HIS A 266 0.92 10.21 14.50
CA HIS A 266 1.86 9.07 14.53
C HIS A 266 1.25 7.71 14.96
N LYS A 267 -0.09 7.59 15.07
CA LYS A 267 -0.75 6.33 15.42
C LYS A 267 -1.10 5.54 14.16
N PRO A 268 -0.67 4.27 14.04
CA PRO A 268 -1.12 3.43 12.93
C PRO A 268 -2.63 3.25 13.01
N SER A 269 -3.35 3.69 11.97
CA SER A 269 -4.77 3.40 11.81
C SER A 269 -4.93 2.26 10.81
N ALA A 270 -5.18 1.06 11.32
CA ALA A 270 -5.81 0.02 10.52
C ALA A 270 -7.30 0.35 10.39
N ALA A 271 -7.87 0.22 9.19
CA ALA A 271 -9.32 0.15 9.06
C ALA A 271 -9.81 -1.04 9.93
N PRO A 272 -10.92 -0.91 10.67
CA PRO A 272 -11.43 -2.02 11.46
C PRO A 272 -11.82 -3.14 10.49
N SER A 273 -11.09 -4.25 10.52
CA SER A 273 -11.64 -5.51 10.05
C SER A 273 -12.91 -5.74 10.87
N ARG A 274 -14.04 -5.96 10.18
CA ARG A 274 -15.26 -6.38 10.87
C ARG A 274 -14.96 -7.72 11.52
N MET A 275 -14.56 -7.71 12.78
CA MET A 275 -14.60 -8.88 13.64
C MET A 275 -16.06 -9.31 13.74
N ILE A 276 -16.47 -10.25 12.89
CA ILE A 276 -17.58 -11.13 13.24
C ILE A 276 -17.03 -11.96 14.40
N SER A 277 -17.41 -11.57 15.61
CA SER A 277 -17.10 -12.29 16.84
C SER A 277 -17.57 -13.75 16.71
N SER A 278 -16.65 -14.64 16.33
CA SER A 278 -16.89 -16.08 16.25
C SER A 278 -17.16 -16.71 17.62
N CYS A 279 -16.91 -15.97 18.71
CA CYS A 279 -17.14 -16.45 20.07
C CYS A 279 -18.61 -16.47 20.53
N ARG A 280 -19.55 -15.78 19.85
CA ARG A 280 -20.99 -15.86 20.22
C ARG A 280 -21.80 -16.86 19.40
N VAL A 281 -21.30 -17.29 18.24
CA VAL A 281 -22.03 -18.24 17.37
C VAL A 281 -21.88 -19.68 17.86
N HIS A 282 -20.77 -20.01 18.53
CA HIS A 282 -20.53 -21.35 19.05
C HIS A 282 -21.53 -21.76 20.15
N TRP A 283 -21.85 -20.88 21.10
CA TRP A 283 -22.77 -21.23 22.19
C TRP A 283 -24.20 -21.48 21.68
N HIS A 284 -24.66 -20.72 20.68
CA HIS A 284 -25.99 -20.90 20.10
C HIS A 284 -26.07 -22.13 19.19
N CYS A 285 -25.00 -22.50 18.48
CA CYS A 285 -24.97 -23.74 17.69
C CYS A 285 -25.03 -25.00 18.57
N TYR A 286 -24.32 -25.05 19.70
CA TYR A 286 -24.39 -26.20 20.61
C TYR A 286 -25.76 -26.34 21.30
N LEU A 287 -26.41 -25.22 21.62
CA LEU A 287 -27.75 -25.25 22.22
C LEU A 287 -28.82 -25.73 21.22
N PHE A 288 -28.69 -25.35 19.95
CA PHE A 288 -29.57 -25.82 18.87
C PHE A 288 -29.37 -27.32 18.53
N LEU A 289 -28.12 -27.79 18.55
CA LEU A 289 -27.79 -29.22 18.37
C LEU A 289 -28.30 -30.07 19.55
N LEU A 290 -28.23 -29.58 20.79
CA LEU A 290 -28.80 -30.28 21.95
C LEU A 290 -30.34 -30.35 21.90
N LEU A 291 -31.01 -29.27 21.49
CA LEU A 291 -32.47 -29.25 21.33
C LEU A 291 -32.98 -30.18 20.22
N LEU A 292 -32.20 -30.34 19.13
CA LEU A 292 -32.49 -31.28 18.05
C LEU A 292 -32.23 -32.75 18.43
N LEU A 293 -31.28 -33.02 19.32
CA LEU A 293 -31.01 -34.37 19.84
C LEU A 293 -32.06 -34.83 20.87
N VAL A 294 -32.60 -33.91 21.68
CA VAL A 294 -33.64 -34.24 22.69
C VAL A 294 -35.01 -34.46 22.05
N SER A 295 -35.29 -33.85 20.89
CA SER A 295 -36.54 -34.05 20.13
C SER A 295 -36.55 -35.30 19.25
N ALA A 296 -35.42 -36.01 19.13
CA ALA A 296 -35.30 -37.27 18.41
C ALA A 296 -35.35 -38.53 19.31
N LEU A 297 -35.53 -38.34 20.63
CA LEU A 297 -35.56 -39.43 21.63
C LEU A 297 -36.88 -39.51 22.43
N TYR A 298 -37.97 -38.93 21.91
CA TYR A 298 -39.34 -39.17 22.34
C TYR A 298 -40.28 -39.32 21.15
#